data_AF-A0A3L7TC61-F1
#
_entry.id   AF-A0A3L7TC61-F1
#
_cell.length_a   1.000
_cell.length_b   1.000
_cell.length_c   1.000
_cell.angle_alpha   90.00
_cell.angle_beta   90.00
_cell.angle_gamma   90.00
#
_symmetry.space_group_name_H-M   'P 1'
#
loop_
_entity.id
_entity.type
_entity.pdbx_description
1 polymer ?
#
loop_
_entity_poly.entity_id
_entity_poly.type
_entity_poly.pdbx_seq_one_letter_code
_entity_poly.pdbx_strand_id
1 'polypeptide(L)'
;MQSFWRSAPWISTARLMKHFLATCPYASANMCWEHEFTRSTGINSISDGFDQARGWQRYQRERIDCLVLRCDVFDAAKCEALSEWTGVEGSPIAQENCHEGQSAPDVYERLKSAIDNKPAYVDAMLALPSMHGFYNADQRAALRAHMT
;
A
#
# COMPACT_ATOMS: atom_id res chain seq x y z
N MET A 1 -0.84 -4.72 27.21
CA MET A 1 -1.81 -5.70 26.66
C MET A 1 -1.22 -6.21 25.35
N GLN A 2 -0.45 -7.31 25.38
CA GLN A 2 0.14 -7.90 24.17
C GLN A 2 -0.99 -8.55 23.34
N SER A 3 -1.26 -8.02 22.16
CA SER A 3 -2.27 -8.57 21.26
C SER A 3 -1.93 -10.01 20.88
N PHE A 4 -2.91 -10.89 21.04
CA PHE A 4 -2.87 -12.35 20.87
C PHE A 4 -2.64 -12.83 19.41
N TRP A 5 -2.11 -11.98 18.54
CA TRP A 5 -1.75 -12.36 17.17
C TRP A 5 -0.34 -12.95 17.15
N ARG A 6 -0.13 -14.01 17.95
CA ARG A 6 0.85 -15.01 17.52
C ARG A 6 0.20 -15.66 16.31
N SER A 7 0.54 -15.16 15.12
CA SER A 7 0.34 -15.81 13.83
C SER A 7 0.24 -17.32 14.04
N ALA A 8 -0.87 -17.92 13.66
CA ALA A 8 -1.19 -19.30 14.00
C ALA A 8 -0.62 -20.24 12.92
N PRO A 9 0.63 -20.72 13.03
CA PRO A 9 1.27 -21.54 11.99
C PRO A 9 0.48 -22.82 11.69
N TRP A 10 -0.29 -23.31 12.67
CA TRP A 10 -1.14 -24.48 12.57
C TRP A 10 -2.40 -24.28 11.71
N ILE A 11 -2.74 -23.06 11.28
CA ILE A 11 -3.86 -22.84 10.37
C ILE A 11 -3.42 -23.23 8.94
N SER A 12 -4.23 -24.04 8.26
CA SER A 12 -3.98 -24.41 6.87
C SER A 12 -4.03 -23.20 5.94
N THR A 13 -3.23 -23.21 4.87
CA THR A 13 -3.20 -22.11 3.88
C THR A 13 -4.58 -21.84 3.29
N ALA A 14 -5.37 -22.89 3.04
CA ALA A 14 -6.74 -22.75 2.55
C ALA A 14 -7.65 -21.98 3.53
N ARG A 15 -7.51 -22.23 4.84
CA ARG A 15 -8.29 -21.53 5.87
C ARG A 15 -7.80 -20.09 6.07
N LEU A 16 -6.49 -19.86 5.99
CA LEU A 16 -5.90 -18.50 5.98
C LEU A 16 -6.44 -17.68 4.80
N MET A 17 -6.40 -18.23 3.59
CA MET A 17 -6.94 -17.57 2.39
C MET A 17 -8.43 -17.30 2.48
N LYS A 18 -9.22 -18.27 2.97
CA LYS A 18 -10.67 -18.07 3.17
C LYS A 18 -10.93 -16.93 4.14
N HIS A 19 -10.17 -16.85 5.24
CA HIS A 19 -10.34 -15.78 6.21
C HIS A 19 -9.92 -14.43 5.61
N PHE A 20 -8.73 -14.35 5.00
CA PHE A 20 -8.20 -13.14 4.37
C PHE A 20 -9.17 -12.55 3.34
N LEU A 21 -9.69 -13.38 2.41
CA LEU A 21 -10.62 -12.92 1.39
C LEU A 21 -11.98 -12.48 1.96
N ALA A 22 -12.35 -12.97 3.15
CA ALA A 22 -13.59 -12.58 3.82
C ALA A 22 -13.45 -11.31 4.66
N THR A 23 -12.26 -11.02 5.20
CA THR A 23 -12.01 -9.87 6.09
C THR A 23 -11.35 -8.69 5.39
N CYS A 24 -10.49 -8.94 4.42
CA CYS A 24 -9.80 -7.95 3.61
C CYS A 24 -10.12 -8.16 2.13
N PRO A 25 -11.37 -7.94 1.68
CA PRO A 25 -11.65 -7.88 0.25
C PRO A 25 -10.77 -6.79 -0.37
N TYR A 26 -10.30 -7.00 -1.60
CA TYR A 26 -9.45 -6.04 -2.32
C TYR A 26 -10.00 -4.59 -2.28
N ALA A 27 -11.32 -4.43 -2.21
CA ALA A 27 -12.01 -3.15 -2.10
C ALA A 27 -11.69 -2.36 -0.82
N SER A 28 -11.29 -3.01 0.28
CA SER A 28 -11.01 -2.34 1.56
C SER A 28 -9.91 -1.27 1.44
N ALA A 29 -8.92 -1.50 0.56
CA ALA A 29 -7.88 -0.51 0.30
C ALA A 29 -8.43 0.75 -0.38
N ASN A 30 -9.39 0.61 -1.29
CA ASN A 30 -10.06 1.74 -1.94
C ASN A 30 -10.98 2.47 -0.95
N MET A 31 -11.69 1.70 -0.11
CA MET A 31 -12.60 2.26 0.88
C MET A 31 -11.89 3.16 1.89
N CYS A 32 -10.69 2.81 2.34
CA CYS A 32 -9.94 3.62 3.28
C CYS A 32 -9.61 5.02 2.70
N TRP A 33 -9.20 5.07 1.43
CA TRP A 33 -8.89 6.35 0.76
C TRP A 33 -10.13 7.21 0.53
N GLU A 34 -11.20 6.61 0.00
CA GLU A 34 -12.41 7.34 -0.35
C GLU A 34 -13.22 7.76 0.88
N HIS A 35 -13.39 6.87 1.87
CA HIS A 35 -14.29 7.12 2.99
C HIS A 35 -13.64 7.76 4.20
N GLU A 36 -12.37 7.47 4.48
CA GLU A 36 -11.70 7.96 5.70
C GLU A 36 -10.78 9.14 5.37
N PHE A 37 -9.84 8.96 4.44
CA PHE A 37 -8.84 9.99 4.15
C PHE A 37 -9.46 11.22 3.48
N THR A 38 -10.19 11.04 2.39
CA THR A 38 -10.83 12.15 1.65
C THR A 38 -11.80 12.91 2.55
N ARG A 39 -12.59 12.19 3.34
CA ARG A 39 -13.56 12.80 4.25
C ARG A 39 -12.90 13.61 5.35
N SER A 40 -11.78 13.13 5.89
CA SER A 40 -11.07 13.78 7.00
C SER A 40 -10.23 14.96 6.54
N THR A 41 -9.69 14.90 5.32
CA THR A 41 -8.71 15.88 4.84
C THR A 41 -9.25 16.83 3.77
N GLY A 42 -10.37 16.48 3.13
CA GLY A 42 -10.86 17.16 1.94
C GLY A 42 -9.99 16.93 0.69
N ILE A 43 -8.96 16.10 0.77
CA ILE A 43 -8.04 15.79 -0.34
C ILE A 43 -8.43 14.45 -0.95
N ASN A 44 -8.80 14.46 -2.23
CA ASN A 44 -9.04 13.24 -2.99
C ASN A 44 -7.90 13.07 -4.00
N SER A 45 -6.85 12.35 -3.62
CA SER A 45 -5.65 12.14 -4.46
C SER A 45 -5.93 11.40 -5.78
N ILE A 46 -7.06 10.69 -5.88
CA ILE A 46 -7.46 10.00 -7.11
C ILE A 46 -8.08 11.00 -8.09
N SER A 47 -8.98 11.88 -7.63
CA SER A 47 -9.64 12.87 -8.51
C SER A 47 -8.83 14.14 -8.73
N ASP A 48 -8.09 14.59 -7.73
CA ASP A 48 -7.34 15.85 -7.76
C ASP A 48 -6.04 15.73 -8.58
N GLY A 49 -5.67 14.49 -8.93
CA GLY A 49 -4.49 14.17 -9.70
C GLY A 49 -3.29 13.84 -8.81
N PHE A 50 -2.61 12.76 -9.14
CA PHE A 50 -1.39 12.29 -8.50
C PHE A 50 -0.29 12.13 -9.55
N ASP A 51 0.91 12.59 -9.26
CA ASP A 51 2.05 12.39 -10.15
C ASP A 51 2.53 10.93 -10.09
N GLN A 52 1.98 10.11 -10.98
CA GLN A 52 2.28 8.68 -11.09
C GLN A 52 3.74 8.42 -11.48
N ALA A 53 4.39 9.36 -12.17
CA ALA A 53 5.77 9.22 -12.61
C ALA A 53 6.74 9.47 -11.44
N ARG A 54 6.52 10.54 -10.66
CA ARG A 54 7.30 10.81 -9.45
C ARG A 54 6.98 9.83 -8.33
N GLY A 55 5.76 9.30 -8.28
CA GLY A 55 5.31 8.38 -7.24
C GLY A 55 4.96 9.08 -5.93
N TRP A 56 4.82 10.40 -5.93
CA TRP A 56 4.38 11.20 -4.79
C TRP A 56 3.81 12.54 -5.23
N GLN A 57 2.98 13.12 -4.37
CA GLN A 57 2.34 14.41 -4.61
C GLN A 57 2.10 15.14 -3.29
N ARG A 58 2.45 16.43 -3.25
CA ARG A 58 2.05 17.34 -2.18
C ARG A 58 0.70 17.96 -2.52
N TYR A 59 -0.18 18.00 -1.54
CA TYR A 59 -1.49 18.63 -1.62
C TYR A 59 -1.60 19.70 -0.55
N GLN A 60 -2.09 20.87 -0.94
CA GLN A 60 -2.40 21.95 -0.02
C GLN A 60 -3.89 22.31 -0.13
N ARG A 61 -4.62 22.16 0.97
CA ARG A 61 -6.05 22.48 1.10
C ARG A 61 -6.28 23.16 2.44
N GLU A 62 -6.62 24.44 2.40
CA GLU A 62 -6.87 25.26 3.60
C GLU A 62 -5.74 25.13 4.65
N ARG A 63 -6.01 24.43 5.75
CA ARG A 63 -5.09 24.22 6.88
C ARG A 63 -4.31 22.91 6.80
N ILE A 64 -4.52 22.13 5.77
CA ILE A 64 -3.90 20.83 5.57
C ILE A 64 -2.84 20.95 4.48
N ASP A 65 -1.63 20.57 4.86
CA ASP A 65 -0.51 20.35 3.97
C ASP A 65 -0.12 18.88 4.10
N CYS A 66 -0.31 18.12 3.02
CA CYS A 66 -0.19 16.67 3.04
C CYS A 66 0.69 16.18 1.90
N LEU A 67 1.67 15.35 2.24
CA LEU A 67 2.43 14.57 1.29
C LEU A 67 1.82 13.17 1.19
N VAL A 68 1.41 12.78 -0.02
CA VAL A 68 1.04 11.40 -0.34
C VAL A 68 2.19 10.78 -1.13
N LEU A 69 2.70 9.65 -0.66
CA LEU A 69 3.87 8.96 -1.21
C LEU A 69 3.55 7.48 -1.36
N ARG A 70 3.92 6.91 -2.51
CA ARG A 70 3.85 5.46 -2.72
C ARG A 70 4.92 4.72 -1.93
N CYS A 71 4.60 3.54 -1.42
CA CYS A 71 5.55 2.76 -0.62
C CYS A 71 6.70 2.18 -1.45
N ASP A 72 6.48 1.93 -2.74
CA ASP A 72 7.42 1.27 -3.65
C ASP A 72 8.44 2.23 -4.30
N VAL A 73 8.35 3.54 -4.05
CA VAL A 73 9.32 4.50 -4.58
C VAL A 73 10.68 4.32 -3.89
N PHE A 74 11.77 4.49 -4.63
CA PHE A 74 13.14 4.39 -4.11
C PHE A 74 13.45 5.47 -3.07
N ASP A 75 14.36 5.17 -2.15
CA ASP A 75 14.68 6.02 -1.00
C ASP A 75 15.15 7.42 -1.40
N ALA A 76 15.90 7.55 -2.50
CA ALA A 76 16.31 8.85 -3.03
C ALA A 76 15.12 9.76 -3.34
N ALA A 77 14.08 9.21 -3.98
CA ALA A 77 12.85 9.96 -4.30
C ALA A 77 12.00 10.21 -3.05
N LYS A 78 12.05 9.32 -2.04
CA LYS A 78 11.41 9.57 -0.73
C LYS A 78 12.08 10.73 0.00
N CYS A 79 13.41 10.79 0.00
CA CYS A 79 14.17 11.91 0.57
C CYS A 79 13.84 13.22 -0.16
N GLU A 80 13.81 13.21 -1.50
CA GLU A 80 13.39 14.37 -2.30
C GLU A 80 11.98 14.84 -1.92
N ALA A 81 11.02 13.92 -1.83
CA ALA A 81 9.64 14.23 -1.47
C ALA A 81 9.52 14.86 -0.08
N LEU A 82 10.22 14.31 0.91
CA LEU A 82 10.25 14.85 2.27
C LEU A 82 10.92 16.21 2.33
N SER A 83 11.99 16.42 1.56
CA SER A 83 12.67 17.71 1.50
C SER A 83 11.82 18.79 0.86
N GLU A 84 11.16 18.50 -0.26
CA GLU A 84 10.25 19.45 -0.90
C GLU A 84 9.05 19.77 -0.01
N TRP A 85 8.54 18.79 0.74
CA TRP A 85 7.41 18.99 1.63
C TRP A 85 7.76 19.78 2.88
N THR A 86 8.86 19.44 3.56
CA THR A 86 9.25 20.05 4.84
C THR A 86 10.08 21.33 4.69
N GLY A 87 10.68 21.56 3.53
CA GLY A 87 11.66 22.63 3.32
C GLY A 87 13.02 22.37 3.98
N VAL A 88 13.26 21.15 4.49
CA VAL A 88 14.49 20.74 5.17
C VAL A 88 15.17 19.65 4.36
N GLU A 89 16.49 19.74 4.20
CA GLU A 89 17.26 18.69 3.52
C GLU A 89 17.13 17.37 4.29
N GLY A 90 16.70 16.33 3.59
CA GLY A 90 16.32 15.06 4.16
C GLY A 90 17.54 14.21 4.45
N SER A 91 17.65 13.73 5.69
CA SER A 91 18.61 12.68 6.01
C SER A 91 18.21 11.37 5.30
N PRO A 92 19.18 10.48 5.00
CA PRO A 92 18.89 9.15 4.49
C PRO A 92 17.89 8.42 5.41
N ILE A 93 16.83 7.87 4.83
CA ILE A 93 15.82 7.11 5.57
C ILE A 93 16.41 5.72 5.86
N ALA A 94 16.53 5.36 7.14
CA ALA A 94 16.92 4.01 7.51
C ALA A 94 15.77 3.03 7.21
N GLN A 95 16.07 1.94 6.51
CA GLN A 95 15.12 0.87 6.27
C GLN A 95 15.08 -0.05 7.50
N GLU A 96 14.15 0.20 8.41
CA GLU A 96 13.92 -0.66 9.58
C GLU A 96 12.50 -1.23 9.55
N ASN A 97 12.39 -2.54 9.44
CA ASN A 97 11.10 -3.22 9.58
C ASN A 97 10.84 -3.51 11.06
N CYS A 98 10.19 -2.56 11.75
CA CYS A 98 9.87 -2.67 13.17
C CYS A 98 8.94 -3.86 13.52
N HIS A 99 8.42 -4.59 12.52
CA HIS A 99 7.49 -5.71 12.67
C HIS A 99 8.08 -7.07 12.30
N GLU A 100 9.38 -7.17 11.96
CA GLU A 100 10.03 -8.42 11.52
C GLU A 100 9.90 -9.57 12.53
N GLY A 101 9.69 -9.26 13.81
CA GLY A 101 9.46 -10.25 14.89
C GLY A 101 8.01 -10.47 15.31
N GLN A 102 7.02 -9.79 14.72
CA GLN A 102 5.61 -9.86 15.19
C GLN A 102 4.80 -10.99 14.56
N SER A 103 5.29 -11.57 13.45
CA SER A 103 4.63 -12.66 12.74
C SER A 103 5.59 -13.84 12.59
N ALA A 104 5.06 -15.05 12.63
CA ALA A 104 5.78 -16.25 12.21
C ALA A 104 6.12 -16.10 10.72
N PRO A 105 7.42 -16.12 10.34
CA PRO A 105 7.86 -15.82 8.98
C PRO A 105 7.19 -16.68 7.91
N ASP A 106 6.88 -17.93 8.27
CA ASP A 106 6.27 -18.91 7.37
C ASP A 106 4.82 -18.57 7.00
N VAL A 107 4.06 -17.93 7.89
CA VAL A 107 2.64 -17.63 7.66
C VAL A 107 2.47 -16.55 6.59
N TYR A 108 3.31 -15.52 6.62
CA TYR A 108 3.27 -14.44 5.62
C TYR A 108 3.63 -14.96 4.23
N GLU A 109 4.74 -15.70 4.11
CA GLU A 109 5.19 -16.26 2.82
C GLU A 109 4.17 -17.26 2.25
N ARG A 110 3.58 -18.11 3.09
CA ARG A 110 2.51 -19.03 2.67
C ARG A 110 1.29 -18.30 2.14
N LEU A 111 0.91 -17.19 2.75
CA LEU A 111 -0.23 -16.39 2.31
C LEU A 111 0.08 -15.68 1.00
N LYS A 112 1.26 -15.05 0.88
CA LYS A 112 1.72 -14.37 -0.32
C LYS A 112 1.70 -15.31 -1.53
N SER A 113 2.35 -16.47 -1.42
CA SER A 113 2.36 -17.48 -2.50
C SER A 113 0.94 -17.96 -2.86
N ALA A 114 0.03 -18.08 -1.90
CA ALA A 114 -1.35 -18.48 -2.18
C ALA A 114 -2.19 -17.38 -2.87
N ILE A 115 -1.84 -16.11 -2.69
CA ILE A 115 -2.44 -14.97 -3.40
C ILE A 115 -1.92 -14.91 -4.83
N ASP A 116 -0.61 -15.06 -5.05
CA ASP A 116 0.00 -15.03 -6.40
C ASP A 116 -0.61 -16.11 -7.31
N ASN A 117 -0.97 -17.26 -6.74
CA ASN A 117 -1.70 -18.33 -7.44
C ASN A 117 -3.19 -18.05 -7.71
N LYS A 118 -3.67 -16.81 -7.54
CA LYS A 118 -5.04 -16.37 -7.84
C LYS A 118 -5.05 -15.20 -8.83
N PRO A 119 -4.83 -15.45 -10.13
CA PRO A 119 -4.71 -14.39 -11.14
C PRO A 119 -5.93 -13.46 -11.17
N ALA A 120 -7.14 -14.00 -11.10
CA ALA A 120 -8.36 -13.19 -11.10
C ALA A 120 -8.47 -12.23 -9.89
N TYR A 121 -7.90 -12.61 -8.74
CA TYR A 121 -7.87 -11.75 -7.56
C TYR A 121 -6.85 -10.61 -7.73
N VAL A 122 -5.67 -10.93 -8.26
CA VAL A 122 -4.63 -9.94 -8.60
C VAL A 122 -5.15 -8.95 -9.64
N ASP A 123 -5.80 -9.44 -10.70
CA ASP A 123 -6.37 -8.60 -11.75
C ASP A 123 -7.45 -7.67 -11.20
N ALA A 124 -8.31 -8.17 -10.29
CA ALA A 124 -9.32 -7.34 -9.63
C ALA A 124 -8.69 -6.27 -8.71
N MET A 125 -7.58 -6.58 -8.03
CA MET A 125 -6.84 -5.58 -7.24
C MET A 125 -6.26 -4.49 -8.15
N LEU A 126 -5.61 -4.86 -9.25
CA LEU A 126 -4.98 -3.91 -10.17
C LEU A 126 -5.99 -3.04 -10.93
N ALA A 127 -7.24 -3.48 -11.03
CA ALA A 127 -8.33 -2.74 -11.64
C ALA A 127 -9.02 -1.72 -10.69
N LEU A 128 -8.57 -1.61 -9.43
CA LEU A 128 -9.16 -0.67 -8.48
C LEU A 128 -8.92 0.80 -8.87
N PRO A 129 -9.86 1.72 -8.58
CA PRO A 129 -9.68 3.15 -8.85
C PRO A 129 -8.38 3.70 -8.26
N SER A 130 -8.04 3.32 -7.02
CA SER A 130 -6.77 3.69 -6.39
C SER A 130 -5.54 3.21 -7.18
N MET A 131 -5.56 2.00 -7.73
CA MET A 131 -4.45 1.51 -8.56
C MET A 131 -4.32 2.31 -9.86
N HIS A 132 -5.45 2.69 -10.47
CA HIS A 132 -5.45 3.56 -11.64
C HIS A 132 -5.04 5.00 -11.34
N GLY A 133 -5.32 5.50 -10.13
CA GLY A 133 -4.94 6.83 -9.67
C GLY A 133 -3.46 6.96 -9.34
N PHE A 134 -2.87 5.96 -8.68
CA PHE A 134 -1.48 6.03 -8.20
C PHE A 134 -0.42 5.44 -9.15
N TYR A 135 -0.84 4.58 -10.09
CA TYR A 135 0.07 3.89 -11.00
C TYR A 135 -0.35 4.09 -12.44
N ASN A 136 0.63 4.33 -13.31
CA ASN A 136 0.40 4.34 -14.76
C ASN A 136 0.27 2.90 -15.31
N ALA A 137 -0.09 2.79 -16.59
CA ALA A 137 -0.32 1.48 -17.23
C ALA A 137 0.91 0.56 -17.17
N ASP A 138 2.10 1.09 -17.44
CA ASP A 138 3.34 0.32 -17.46
C ASP A 138 3.72 -0.17 -16.06
N GLN A 139 3.54 0.68 -15.06
CA GLN A 139 3.76 0.32 -13.65
C GLN A 139 2.81 -0.78 -13.19
N ARG A 140 1.52 -0.72 -13.56
CA ARG A 140 0.57 -1.80 -13.24
C ARG A 140 0.91 -3.11 -13.96
N ALA A 141 1.36 -3.03 -15.21
CA ALA A 141 1.82 -4.21 -15.94
C ALA A 141 3.07 -4.84 -15.30
N ALA A 142 4.03 -4.02 -14.85
CA ALA A 142 5.21 -4.48 -14.13
C ALA A 142 4.86 -5.15 -12.79
N LEU A 143 3.92 -4.55 -12.03
CA LEU A 143 3.40 -5.16 -10.80
C LEU A 143 2.76 -6.53 -11.07
N ARG A 144 1.96 -6.64 -12.14
CA ARG A 144 1.35 -7.90 -12.54
C ARG A 144 2.37 -8.98 -12.88
N ALA A 145 3.44 -8.60 -13.57
CA ALA A 145 4.53 -9.48 -13.95
C ALA A 145 5.34 -9.98 -12.73
N HIS A 146 5.48 -9.16 -11.68
CA HIS A 146 6.17 -9.56 -10.45
C HIS A 146 5.34 -10.53 -9.58
N MET A 147 4.02 -10.58 -9.77
CA MET A 147 3.08 -11.46 -9.07
C MET A 147 2.77 -12.76 -9.85
N THR A 148 3.50 -13.05 -10.93
CA THR A 148 3.39 -14.27 -11.74
C THR A 148 4.66 -15.10 -11.61
#